data_AF-A0A453I4D0-F1
#
_entry.id   AF-A0A453I4D0-F1
#
_cell.length_a   1.000
_cell.length_b   1.000
_cell.length_c   1.000
_cell.angle_alpha   90.00
_cell.angle_beta   90.00
_cell.angle_gamma   90.00
#
_symmetry.space_group_name_H-M   'P 1'
#
loop_
_entity.id
_entity.type
_entity.pdbx_description
1 polymer ?
#
loop_
_entity_poly.entity_id
_entity_poly.type
_entity_poly.pdbx_seq_one_letter_code
_entity_poly.pdbx_strand_id
1 'polypeptide(L)'
;VLVTGLPSSASWQDLKDHMRRAGDVCFAEVYREGGGTIGIVDYTNYDDMKYAIKKLDDTEFKNAFSKGYIRVKEYDGKRGRSY
;
A
#
# COMPACT_ATOMS: atom_id res chain seq x y z
N VAL A 1 2.11 2.52 -6.09
CA VAL A 1 2.92 1.56 -5.27
C VAL A 1 2.08 0.38 -4.86
N LEU A 2 2.72 -0.77 -4.67
CA LEU A 2 2.13 -2.02 -4.19
C LEU A 2 2.52 -2.24 -2.73
N VAL A 3 1.54 -2.56 -1.90
CA VAL A 3 1.70 -2.82 -0.46
C VAL A 3 1.33 -4.27 -0.19
N THR A 4 2.22 -5.01 0.47
CA THR A 4 2.03 -6.43 0.81
C THR A 4 2.31 -6.66 2.29
N GLY A 5 1.82 -7.77 2.85
CA GLY A 5 1.96 -8.05 4.29
C GLY A 5 0.93 -7.32 5.17
N LEU A 6 -0.13 -6.79 4.56
CA LEU A 6 -1.22 -6.16 5.30
C LEU A 6 -1.96 -7.21 6.14
N PRO A 7 -2.42 -6.87 7.36
CA PRO A 7 -3.26 -7.78 8.15
C PRO A 7 -4.60 -8.03 7.43
N SER A 8 -5.24 -9.18 7.66
CA SER A 8 -6.53 -9.54 7.02
C SER A 8 -7.68 -8.57 7.33
N SER A 9 -7.56 -7.84 8.44
CA SER A 9 -8.49 -6.79 8.86
C SER A 9 -8.18 -5.41 8.27
N ALA A 10 -7.06 -5.24 7.56
CA ALA A 10 -6.70 -3.95 6.95
C ALA A 10 -7.73 -3.54 5.91
N SER A 11 -8.12 -2.26 5.95
CA SER A 11 -9.01 -1.66 4.96
C SER A 11 -8.27 -0.63 4.11
N TRP A 12 -8.82 -0.28 2.95
CA TRP A 12 -8.27 0.75 2.08
C TRP A 12 -8.20 2.13 2.77
N GLN A 13 -9.07 2.39 3.75
CA GLN A 13 -9.04 3.62 4.55
C GLN A 13 -7.78 3.69 5.42
N ASP A 14 -7.51 2.63 6.19
CA ASP A 14 -6.30 2.53 7.01
C ASP A 14 -5.04 2.60 6.14
N LEU A 15 -5.07 1.93 4.98
CA LEU A 15 -3.98 1.99 4.01
C LEU A 15 -3.75 3.41 3.52
N LYS A 16 -4.80 4.10 3.06
CA LYS A 16 -4.72 5.49 2.61
C LYS A 16 -4.17 6.39 3.71
N ASP A 17 -4.66 6.21 4.93
CA ASP A 17 -4.26 6.97 6.11
C ASP A 17 -2.76 6.78 6.43
N HIS A 18 -2.27 5.55 6.36
CA HIS A 18 -0.84 5.28 6.58
C HIS A 18 0.02 5.83 5.44
N MET A 19 -0.46 5.70 4.22
CA MET A 19 0.29 6.03 3.00
C MET A 19 0.37 7.54 2.75
N ARG A 20 -0.57 8.33 3.30
CA ARG A 20 -0.51 9.79 3.26
C ARG A 20 0.70 10.39 3.99
N ARG A 21 1.36 9.61 4.86
CA ARG A 21 2.60 10.02 5.56
C ARG A 21 3.76 10.30 4.61
N ALA A 22 3.72 9.72 3.40
CA ALA A 22 4.71 9.94 2.38
C ALA A 22 4.34 11.05 1.37
N GLY A 23 3.06 11.36 1.22
CA GLY A 23 2.57 12.36 0.26
C GLY A 23 1.08 12.21 -0.04
N ASP A 24 0.59 12.94 -1.04
CA ASP A 24 -0.85 12.99 -1.35
C ASP A 24 -1.31 11.74 -2.12
N VAL A 25 -2.17 10.94 -1.48
CA VAL A 25 -2.73 9.71 -2.05
C VAL A 25 -4.03 10.03 -2.80
N CYS A 26 -3.99 9.84 -4.12
CA CYS A 26 -5.15 10.03 -4.98
C CYS A 26 -6.09 8.82 -4.96
N PHE A 27 -5.51 7.61 -4.97
CA PHE A 27 -6.26 6.36 -5.01
C PHE A 27 -5.63 5.33 -4.07
N ALA A 28 -6.47 4.56 -3.38
CA ALA A 28 -6.04 3.45 -2.55
C ALA A 28 -7.09 2.34 -2.61
N GLU A 29 -6.63 1.12 -2.82
CA GLU A 29 -7.47 -0.08 -2.87
C GLU A 29 -6.80 -1.19 -2.10
N VAL A 30 -7.60 -2.02 -1.43
CA VAL A 30 -7.14 -3.20 -0.70
C VAL A 30 -7.96 -4.39 -1.15
N TYR A 31 -7.28 -5.47 -1.53
CA TYR A 31 -7.91 -6.72 -1.91
C TYR A 31 -7.12 -7.91 -1.34
N ARG A 32 -7.71 -9.09 -1.44
CA ARG A 32 -7.13 -10.33 -0.92
C ARG A 32 -6.77 -11.21 -2.09
N GLU A 33 -5.52 -11.67 -2.12
CA GLU A 33 -5.01 -12.55 -3.18
C GLU A 33 -4.17 -13.66 -2.56
N GLY A 34 -4.43 -14.92 -2.92
CA GLY A 34 -3.56 -16.05 -2.57
C GLY A 34 -3.30 -16.28 -1.07
N GLY A 35 -4.22 -15.86 -0.19
CA GLY A 35 -4.06 -15.97 1.27
C GLY A 35 -3.35 -14.79 1.94
N GLY A 36 -2.95 -13.76 1.19
CA GLY A 36 -2.43 -12.50 1.69
C GLY A 36 -3.36 -11.32 1.41
N THR A 37 -3.20 -10.23 2.17
CA THR A 37 -3.83 -8.94 1.87
C THR A 37 -2.84 -8.06 1.11
N ILE A 38 -3.28 -7.56 -0.03
CA ILE A 38 -2.52 -6.69 -0.92
C ILE A 38 -3.22 -5.33 -1.01
N GLY A 39 -2.44 -4.26 -1.06
CA GLY A 39 -2.91 -2.91 -1.25
C GLY A 39 -2.27 -2.26 -2.46
N ILE A 40 -3.05 -1.52 -3.25
CA ILE A 40 -2.55 -0.65 -4.32
C ILE A 40 -2.81 0.78 -3.92
N VAL A 41 -1.81 1.64 -4.11
CA VAL A 41 -1.88 3.06 -3.74
C VAL A 41 -1.27 3.90 -4.84
N ASP A 42 -2.02 4.85 -5.39
CA ASP A 42 -1.51 5.83 -6.33
C ASP A 42 -1.34 7.19 -5.67
N TYR A 43 -0.17 7.77 -5.93
CA TYR A 43 0.20 9.10 -5.51
C TYR A 43 0.00 10.09 -6.65
N THR A 44 -0.26 11.35 -6.29
CA THR A 44 -0.35 12.44 -7.28
C THR A 44 1.02 12.78 -7.88
N ASN A 45 2.09 12.63 -7.09
CA ASN A 45 3.47 12.90 -7.53
C ASN A 45 4.34 11.64 -7.54
N TYR A 46 5.29 11.61 -8.47
CA TYR A 46 6.26 10.54 -8.58
C TYR A 46 7.31 10.57 -7.45
N ASP A 47 7.68 11.77 -6.97
CA ASP A 47 8.57 11.93 -5.82
C ASP A 47 7.96 11.35 -4.53
N ASP A 48 6.66 11.61 -4.30
CA ASP A 48 5.91 11.04 -3.16
C ASP A 48 5.88 9.51 -3.25
N MET A 49 5.65 8.97 -4.45
CA MET A 49 5.70 7.53 -4.70
C MET A 49 7.06 6.93 -4.33
N LYS A 50 8.16 7.54 -4.79
CA LYS A 50 9.53 7.09 -4.46
C LYS A 50 9.83 7.22 -2.98
N TYR A 51 9.37 8.30 -2.36
CA TYR A 51 9.55 8.54 -0.93
C TYR A 51 8.78 7.49 -0.12
N ALA A 52 7.55 7.16 -0.51
CA ALA A 52 6.74 6.12 0.09
C ALA A 52 7.43 4.76 0.06
N ILE A 53 7.98 4.36 -1.09
CA ILE A 53 8.72 3.09 -1.20
C ILE A 53 9.93 3.09 -0.27
N LYS A 54 10.69 4.19 -0.18
CA LYS A 54 11.90 4.22 0.64
C LYS A 54 11.65 4.38 2.14
N LYS A 55 10.55 5.02 2.54
CA LYS A 55 10.25 5.34 3.94
C LYS A 55 9.14 4.53 4.57
N LEU A 56 8.20 4.03 3.79
CA LEU A 56 7.09 3.22 4.28
C LEU A 56 7.33 1.72 4.08
N ASP A 57 8.35 1.33 3.32
CA ASP A 57 8.79 -0.08 3.27
C ASP A 57 9.33 -0.54 4.64
N ASP A 58 8.99 -1.78 4.99
CA ASP A 58 9.31 -2.45 6.26
C ASP A 58 8.80 -1.68 7.50
N THR A 59 7.74 -0.89 7.35
CA THR A 59 7.12 -0.17 8.47
C THR A 59 6.02 -0.97 9.15
N GLU A 60 5.83 -0.72 10.45
CA GLU A 60 4.69 -1.26 11.19
C GLU A 60 3.41 -0.54 10.75
N PHE A 61 2.51 -1.30 10.13
CA PHE A 61 1.15 -0.89 9.83
C PHE A 61 0.26 -1.32 10.99
N LYS A 62 -0.45 -0.35 11.57
CA LYS A 62 -1.35 -0.58 12.70
C LYS A 62 -2.78 -0.28 12.28
N ASN A 63 -3.65 -1.25 12.50
CA ASN A 63 -5.09 -1.09 12.45
C ASN A 63 -5.67 -1.29 13.87
N ALA A 64 -6.93 -0.89 14.07
CA ALA A 64 -7.69 -1.04 15.31
C ALA A 64 -7.67 -2.48 15.87
N PHE A 65 -7.61 -3.48 15.01
CA PHE A 65 -7.68 -4.90 15.40
C PHE A 65 -6.34 -5.63 15.36
N SER A 66 -5.37 -5.15 14.58
CA SER A 66 -4.15 -5.91 14.29
C SER A 66 -3.03 -4.98 13.84
N LYS A 67 -1.81 -5.42 14.07
CA LYS A 67 -0.60 -4.79 13.54
C LYS A 67 0.17 -5.79 12.68
N GLY A 68 0.84 -5.30 11.67
CA GLY A 68 1.65 -6.11 10.77
C GLY A 68 2.73 -5.27 10.11
N TYR A 69 3.82 -5.91 9.71
CA TYR A 69 4.86 -5.24 8.93
C TYR A 69 4.44 -5.26 7.46
N ILE A 70 4.42 -4.08 6.84
CA ILE A 70 4.10 -3.94 5.43
C ILE A 70 5.37 -3.77 4.61
N ARG A 71 5.33 -4.29 3.38
CA ARG A 71 6.35 -4.04 2.37
C ARG A 71 5.77 -3.22 1.24
N VAL A 72 6.48 -2.16 0.88
CA VAL A 72 6.06 -1.20 -0.13
C VAL A 72 7.01 -1.31 -1.31
N LYS A 73 6.46 -1.62 -2.48
CA LYS A 73 7.21 -1.78 -3.73
C LYS A 73 6.64 -0.90 -4.82
N GLU A 74 7.45 -0.64 -5.84
CA GLU A 74 6.94 -0.02 -7.06
C GLU A 74 5.89 -0.95 -7.70
N TYR A 75 4.76 -0.37 -8.09
CA TYR A 75 3.72 -1.12 -8.78
C TYR A 75 4.02 -1.09 -10.28
N ASP A 76 4.64 -2.15 -10.80
CA ASP A 76 4.90 -2.30 -12.23
C ASP A 76 3.59 -2.73 -12.93
N GLY A 77 2.84 -1.74 -13.42
CA GLY A 77 1.55 -1.94 -14.10
C GLY A 77 1.64 -2.73 -15.42
N LYS A 78 2.82 -3.18 -15.85
CA LYS A 78 3.00 -3.99 -17.07
C LYS A 78 2.56 -5.45 -16.91
N ARG A 79 2.29 -5.91 -15.70
CA ARG A 79 2.01 -7.35 -15.44
C ARG A 79 0.54 -7.75 -15.32
N GLY A 80 -0.42 -6.84 -15.50
CA GLY A 80 -1.83 -7.18 -15.19
C GLY A 80 -2.92 -6.54 -16.03
N ARG A 81 -2.60 -5.83 -17.13
CA ARG A 81 -3.62 -5.24 -18.01
C ARG A 81 -3.47 -5.71 -19.45
N SER A 82 -3.55 -7.02 -19.62
CA SER A 82 -4.04 -7.60 -20.88
C SER A 82 -5.56 -7.76 -20.71
N TYR A 83 -6.31 -6.72 -21.09
CA TYR A 83 -7.75 -6.87 -21.36
C TYR A 83 -7.93 -7.45 -22.76
#